data_AF-A0A662DZL7-F1
#
_entry.id   AF-A0A662DZL7-F1
#
_cell.length_a   1.000
_cell.length_b   1.000
_cell.length_c   1.000
_cell.angle_alpha   90.00
_cell.angle_beta   90.00
_cell.angle_gamma   90.00
#
_symmetry.space_group_name_H-M   'P 1'
#
loop_
_entity.id
_entity.type
_entity.pdbx_description
1 polymer ?
#
loop_
_entity_poly.entity_id
_entity_poly.type
_entity_poly.pdbx_seq_one_letter_code
_entity_poly.pdbx_strand_id
1 'polypeptide(L)'
;MPPRVKNAILKLKTRFGLKPGEAAVVVDPELQRLYVVRDGKIESTYPVSTALKGLGNRNGSYQTPTGTHRVCQKYGKDAPIGTIFRARRDTGKIAKIYTDKTDTPKDYVTTRILRLEGLEKGINKGRGIDSYRRLIYIHGTPEEGLIGTP
;
A
#
# COMPACT_ATOMS: atom_id res chain seq x y z
N MET A 1 12.43 9.44 13.69
CA MET A 1 11.19 9.24 12.90
C MET A 1 10.83 10.56 12.24
N PRO A 2 10.54 10.59 10.92
CA PRO A 2 10.16 11.82 10.23
C PRO A 2 8.90 12.48 10.80
N PRO A 3 8.75 13.83 10.77
CA PRO A 3 7.59 14.52 11.33
C PRO A 3 6.24 14.04 10.79
N ARG A 4 6.16 13.76 9.47
CA ARG A 4 4.95 13.25 8.82
C ARG A 4 4.54 11.88 9.37
N VAL A 5 5.50 10.99 9.58
CA VAL A 5 5.28 9.68 10.18
C VAL A 5 4.81 9.82 11.63
N LYS A 6 5.46 10.69 12.42
CA LYS A 6 5.05 10.98 13.80
C LYS A 6 3.60 11.47 13.87
N ASN A 7 3.21 12.39 12.98
CA ASN A 7 1.85 12.95 12.92
C ASN A 7 0.81 11.90 12.50
N ALA A 8 1.14 11.04 11.53
CA ALA A 8 0.26 9.94 11.11
C ALA A 8 0.01 8.96 12.27
N ILE A 9 1.06 8.60 13.01
CA ILE A 9 0.95 7.71 14.19
C ILE A 9 0.14 8.36 15.30
N LEU A 10 0.35 9.66 15.57
CA LEU A 10 -0.45 10.38 16.55
C LEU A 10 -1.93 10.38 16.17
N LYS A 11 -2.25 10.64 14.89
CA LYS A 11 -3.62 10.56 14.36
C LYS A 11 -4.23 9.17 14.56
N LEU A 12 -3.48 8.11 14.27
CA LEU A 12 -3.93 6.74 14.46
C LEU A 12 -4.25 6.42 15.92
N LYS A 13 -3.39 6.86 16.85
CA LYS A 13 -3.61 6.68 18.30
C LYS A 13 -4.84 7.44 18.79
N THR A 14 -4.97 8.72 18.43
CA THR A 14 -6.00 9.59 18.99
C THR A 14 -7.37 9.44 18.35
N ARG A 15 -7.44 9.06 17.07
CA ARG A 15 -8.70 9.03 16.30
C ARG A 15 -9.12 7.65 15.81
N PHE A 16 -8.20 6.69 15.76
CA PHE A 16 -8.46 5.35 15.22
C PHE A 16 -8.09 4.21 16.17
N GLY A 17 -7.72 4.54 17.41
CA GLY A 17 -7.57 3.56 18.49
C GLY A 17 -6.38 2.62 18.33
N LEU A 18 -5.29 3.05 17.68
CA LEU A 18 -4.05 2.27 17.63
C LEU A 18 -3.53 2.01 19.05
N LYS A 19 -3.47 0.74 19.45
CA LYS A 19 -3.09 0.31 20.80
C LYS A 19 -1.58 0.07 20.94
N PRO A 20 -1.04 0.09 22.16
CA PRO A 20 0.31 -0.41 22.42
C PRO A 20 0.50 -1.83 21.90
N GLY A 21 1.67 -2.12 21.34
CA GLY A 21 2.00 -3.41 20.72
C GLY A 21 1.40 -3.62 19.32
N GLU A 22 0.48 -2.79 18.83
CA GLU A 22 -0.04 -2.90 17.46
C GLU A 22 0.90 -2.22 16.46
N ALA A 23 1.08 -2.85 15.30
CA ALA A 23 1.83 -2.26 14.19
C ALA A 23 0.95 -1.34 13.35
N ALA A 24 1.50 -0.17 13.01
CA ALA A 24 0.96 0.75 12.03
C ALA A 24 1.85 0.80 10.79
N VAL A 25 1.23 1.00 9.63
CA VAL A 25 1.92 1.22 8.36
C VAL A 25 1.69 2.66 7.96
N VAL A 26 2.77 3.38 7.67
CA VAL A 26 2.72 4.76 7.14
C VAL A 26 3.43 4.80 5.81
N VAL A 27 2.71 5.20 4.75
CA VAL A 27 3.30 5.46 3.43
C VAL A 27 3.56 6.95 3.32
N ASP A 28 4.81 7.32 3.09
CA ASP A 28 5.23 8.67 2.74
C ASP A 28 5.47 8.74 1.22
N PRO A 29 4.55 9.34 0.45
CA PRO A 29 4.64 9.43 -1.00
C PRO A 29 5.70 10.42 -1.48
N GLU A 30 6.16 11.37 -0.67
CA GLU A 30 7.24 12.26 -1.10
C GLU A 30 8.58 11.54 -1.07
N LEU A 31 8.77 10.69 -0.08
CA LEU A 31 10.00 9.91 0.06
C LEU A 31 9.92 8.55 -0.63
N GLN A 32 8.74 8.16 -1.14
CA GLN A 32 8.49 6.83 -1.70
C GLN A 32 8.91 5.72 -0.72
N ARG A 33 8.47 5.88 0.53
CA ARG A 33 8.82 4.97 1.64
C ARG A 33 7.58 4.52 2.39
N LEU A 34 7.58 3.25 2.77
CA LEU A 34 6.67 2.66 3.73
C LEU A 34 7.41 2.40 5.03
N TYR A 35 6.85 2.86 6.13
CA TYR A 35 7.36 2.65 7.48
C TYR A 35 6.42 1.72 8.25
N VAL A 36 6.98 0.69 8.87
CA VAL A 36 6.29 -0.12 9.88
C VAL A 36 6.68 0.44 11.23
N VAL A 37 5.67 0.88 11.99
CA VAL A 37 5.87 1.54 13.29
C VAL A 37 5.12 0.78 14.36
N ARG A 38 5.80 0.46 15.46
CA ARG A 38 5.21 -0.12 16.67
C ARG A 38 5.71 0.64 17.88
N ASP A 39 4.82 0.96 18.82
CA ASP A 39 5.18 1.64 20.08
C ASP A 39 6.04 2.90 19.91
N GLY A 40 5.81 3.65 18.83
CA GLY A 40 6.54 4.89 18.53
C GLY A 40 7.94 4.69 17.94
N LYS A 41 8.33 3.46 17.60
CA LYS A 41 9.60 3.12 16.95
C LYS A 41 9.35 2.60 15.54
N ILE A 42 10.22 2.99 14.60
CA ILE A 42 10.22 2.40 13.26
C ILE A 42 10.90 1.04 13.36
N GLU A 43 10.16 -0.05 13.14
CA GLU A 43 10.69 -1.42 13.14
C GLU A 43 11.31 -1.77 11.79
N SER A 44 10.74 -1.27 10.70
CA SER A 44 11.19 -1.58 9.34
C SER A 44 10.81 -0.48 8.38
N THR A 45 11.57 -0.36 7.30
CA THR A 45 11.34 0.61 6.22
C THR A 45 11.51 -0.07 4.87
N TYR A 46 10.58 0.17 3.95
CA TYR A 46 10.58 -0.40 2.61
C TYR A 46 10.47 0.71 1.57
N PRO A 47 11.17 0.64 0.43
CA PRO A 47 10.85 1.48 -0.72
C PRO A 47 9.47 1.07 -1.26
N VAL A 48 8.74 2.03 -1.81
CA VAL A 48 7.46 1.80 -2.50
C VAL A 48 7.38 2.67 -3.73
N SER A 49 6.46 2.38 -4.65
CA SER A 49 6.03 3.34 -5.68
C SER A 49 4.55 3.64 -5.49
N THR A 50 4.20 4.92 -5.35
CA THR A 50 2.81 5.38 -5.48
C THR A 50 2.47 5.60 -6.94
N ALA A 51 1.19 5.78 -7.25
CA ALA A 51 0.74 5.95 -8.62
C ALA A 51 1.37 7.18 -9.29
N LEU A 52 1.76 7.03 -10.56
CA LEU A 52 2.25 8.11 -11.44
C LEU A 52 1.35 9.35 -11.45
N LYS A 53 0.02 9.15 -11.37
CA LYS A 53 -0.97 10.23 -11.37
C LYS A 53 -1.07 10.99 -10.03
N GLY A 54 -0.19 10.67 -9.08
CA GLY A 54 -0.09 11.30 -7.79
C GLY A 54 -1.16 10.84 -6.81
N LEU A 55 -1.50 11.74 -5.87
CA LEU A 55 -2.38 11.45 -4.75
C LEU A 55 -3.80 11.93 -4.98
N GLY A 56 -4.78 11.11 -4.62
CA GLY A 56 -6.18 11.51 -4.71
C GLY A 56 -7.19 10.38 -4.49
N ASN A 57 -8.38 10.78 -4.05
CA ASN A 57 -9.39 9.84 -3.58
C ASN A 57 -10.50 9.55 -4.60
N ARG A 58 -10.62 10.35 -5.67
CA ARG A 58 -11.70 10.21 -6.66
C ARG A 58 -11.67 8.86 -7.37
N ASN A 59 -12.83 8.22 -7.51
CA ASN A 59 -12.97 6.99 -8.29
C ASN A 59 -12.58 7.22 -9.76
N GLY A 60 -11.89 6.26 -10.35
CA GLY A 60 -11.38 6.36 -11.72
C GLY A 60 -10.22 7.35 -11.91
N SER A 61 -9.65 7.92 -10.84
CA SER A 61 -8.52 8.85 -10.98
C SER A 61 -7.18 8.16 -11.27
N TYR A 62 -7.07 6.86 -11.00
CA TYR A 62 -5.80 6.10 -11.03
C TYR A 62 -4.72 6.69 -10.09
N GLN A 63 -5.14 7.41 -9.05
CA GLN A 63 -4.25 7.99 -8.03
C GLN A 63 -4.19 7.13 -6.78
N THR A 64 -3.08 7.22 -6.05
CA THR A 64 -2.96 6.61 -4.72
C THR A 64 -3.85 7.37 -3.73
N PRO A 65 -4.79 6.69 -3.04
CA PRO A 65 -5.66 7.36 -2.09
C PRO A 65 -4.90 7.80 -0.84
N THR A 66 -5.37 8.89 -0.24
CA THR A 66 -4.86 9.44 1.01
C THR A 66 -5.79 9.10 2.18
N GLY A 67 -5.39 9.48 3.38
CA GLY A 67 -6.15 9.25 4.60
C GLY A 67 -5.82 7.91 5.26
N THR A 68 -6.64 7.57 6.23
CA THR A 68 -6.44 6.45 7.14
C THR A 68 -7.16 5.24 6.60
N HIS A 69 -6.44 4.12 6.55
CA HIS A 69 -6.96 2.84 6.09
C HIS A 69 -6.77 1.76 7.15
N ARG A 70 -7.55 0.69 7.04
CA ARG A 70 -7.24 -0.60 7.66
C ARG A 70 -6.97 -1.66 6.61
N VAL A 71 -6.04 -2.57 6.91
CA VAL A 71 -5.89 -3.80 6.13
C VAL A 71 -7.06 -4.71 6.46
N CYS A 72 -8.04 -4.80 5.57
CA CYS A 72 -9.26 -5.57 5.81
C CYS A 72 -9.15 -7.02 5.29
N GLN A 73 -8.29 -7.28 4.30
CA GLN A 73 -8.06 -8.63 3.75
C GLN A 73 -6.60 -8.78 3.33
N LYS A 74 -6.07 -10.01 3.42
CA LYS A 74 -4.69 -10.34 3.05
C LYS A 74 -4.70 -11.57 2.14
N TYR A 75 -4.01 -11.52 1.00
CA TYR A 75 -3.94 -12.62 0.03
C TYR A 75 -2.48 -13.00 -0.26
N GLY A 76 -2.20 -14.29 -0.51
CA GLY A 76 -0.86 -14.80 -0.79
C GLY A 76 0.03 -14.98 0.46
N LYS A 77 -0.47 -15.63 1.52
CA LYS A 77 0.31 -15.78 2.78
C LYS A 77 1.54 -16.65 2.55
N ASP A 78 1.36 -17.70 1.77
CA ASP A 78 2.36 -18.74 1.50
C ASP A 78 2.63 -18.84 -0.02
N ALA A 79 2.29 -17.80 -0.77
CA ALA A 79 2.53 -17.77 -2.21
C ALA A 79 4.04 -17.62 -2.49
N PRO A 80 4.61 -18.40 -3.43
CA PRO A 80 5.98 -18.21 -3.87
C PRO A 80 6.25 -16.77 -4.33
N ILE A 81 7.50 -16.32 -4.19
CA ILE A 81 7.94 -15.01 -4.70
C ILE A 81 7.65 -14.93 -6.20
N GLY A 82 7.05 -13.82 -6.63
CA GLY A 82 6.70 -13.59 -8.03
C GLY A 82 5.38 -14.21 -8.46
N THR A 83 4.67 -14.95 -7.60
CA THR A 83 3.33 -15.49 -7.90
C THR A 83 2.42 -14.38 -8.39
N ILE A 84 1.87 -14.52 -9.60
CA ILE A 84 1.03 -13.52 -10.25
C ILE A 84 -0.41 -13.69 -9.79
N PHE A 85 -1.01 -12.60 -9.33
CA PHE A 85 -2.40 -12.54 -8.93
C PHE A 85 -3.24 -11.79 -9.97
N ARG A 86 -4.42 -12.34 -10.30
CA ARG A 86 -5.45 -11.64 -11.08
C ARG A 86 -6.76 -11.62 -10.30
N ALA A 87 -7.36 -10.44 -10.14
CA ALA A 87 -8.56 -10.25 -9.32
C ALA A 87 -8.40 -10.77 -7.87
N ARG A 88 -7.17 -10.74 -7.33
CA ARG A 88 -6.74 -11.30 -6.02
C ARG A 88 -6.76 -12.83 -5.91
N ARG A 89 -6.79 -13.54 -7.03
CA ARG A 89 -6.62 -15.00 -7.08
C ARG A 89 -5.27 -15.33 -7.69
N ASP A 90 -4.60 -16.32 -7.11
CA ASP A 90 -3.40 -16.91 -7.67
C ASP A 90 -3.71 -17.45 -9.07
N THR A 91 -2.85 -17.16 -10.03
CA THR A 91 -2.98 -17.63 -11.42
C THR A 91 -2.21 -18.92 -11.71
N GLY A 92 -1.43 -19.41 -10.74
CA GLY A 92 -0.50 -20.52 -10.89
C GLY A 92 0.78 -20.16 -11.66
N LYS A 93 0.94 -18.89 -12.05
CA LYS A 93 2.10 -18.39 -12.81
C LYS A 93 3.02 -17.59 -11.91
N ILE A 94 4.32 -17.70 -12.15
CA ILE A 94 5.36 -16.94 -11.46
C ILE A 94 5.98 -15.96 -12.46
N ALA A 95 6.03 -14.68 -12.10
CA ALA A 95 6.72 -13.66 -12.86
C ALA A 95 8.23 -13.77 -12.63
N LYS A 96 9.01 -13.49 -13.68
CA LYS A 96 10.43 -13.15 -13.52
C LYS A 96 10.53 -11.84 -12.73
N ILE A 97 11.37 -11.82 -11.70
CA ILE A 97 11.67 -10.60 -10.94
C ILE A 97 12.83 -9.88 -11.62
N TYR A 98 12.67 -8.58 -11.82
CA TYR A 98 13.63 -7.68 -12.42
C TYR A 98 14.14 -6.73 -11.35
N THR A 99 15.41 -6.87 -10.99
CA THR A 99 16.09 -6.01 -10.01
C THR A 99 16.85 -4.86 -10.70
N ASP A 100 16.87 -4.83 -12.02
CA ASP A 100 17.37 -3.74 -12.85
C ASP A 100 16.24 -2.78 -13.24
N LYS A 101 16.53 -1.79 -14.09
CA LYS A 101 15.54 -0.81 -14.57
C LYS A 101 14.64 -1.34 -15.69
N THR A 102 14.40 -2.65 -15.75
CA THR A 102 13.50 -3.21 -16.76
C THR A 102 12.07 -2.79 -16.46
N ASP A 103 11.46 -2.12 -17.43
CA ASP A 103 10.02 -1.80 -17.46
C ASP A 103 9.31 -2.80 -18.38
N THR A 104 8.32 -3.49 -17.85
CA THR A 104 7.57 -4.52 -18.54
C THR A 104 6.22 -3.97 -19.00
N PRO A 105 5.72 -4.41 -20.16
CA PRO A 105 4.45 -3.90 -20.70
C PRO A 105 3.21 -4.31 -19.88
N LYS A 106 3.38 -5.09 -18.80
CA LYS A 106 2.29 -5.63 -17.99
C LYS A 106 2.53 -5.35 -16.51
N ASP A 107 1.65 -4.54 -15.93
CA ASP A 107 1.59 -4.30 -14.50
C ASP A 107 1.03 -5.52 -13.76
N TYR A 108 1.93 -6.43 -13.37
CA TYR A 108 1.58 -7.62 -12.62
C TYR A 108 1.58 -7.36 -11.12
N VAL A 109 0.49 -7.76 -10.47
CA VAL A 109 0.39 -7.83 -9.01
C VAL A 109 0.99 -9.15 -8.53
N THR A 110 2.03 -9.10 -7.69
CA THR A 110 2.78 -10.29 -7.26
C THR A 110 2.80 -10.54 -5.76
N THR A 111 3.06 -11.80 -5.38
CA THR A 111 3.43 -12.31 -4.04
C THR A 111 2.38 -12.09 -2.94
N ARG A 112 2.08 -10.84 -2.60
CA ARG A 112 1.20 -10.46 -1.48
C ARG A 112 0.27 -9.33 -1.89
N ILE A 113 -0.98 -9.39 -1.43
CA ILE A 113 -1.94 -8.28 -1.54
C ILE A 113 -2.50 -7.96 -0.16
N LEU A 114 -2.38 -6.71 0.27
CA LEU A 114 -3.00 -6.17 1.48
C LEU A 114 -4.12 -5.23 1.07
N ARG A 115 -5.37 -5.71 1.08
CA ARG A 115 -6.52 -4.93 0.68
C ARG A 115 -6.89 -3.92 1.75
N LEU A 116 -7.17 -2.69 1.32
CA LEU A 116 -7.41 -1.56 2.18
C LEU A 116 -8.88 -1.13 2.18
N GLU A 117 -9.41 -0.84 3.37
CA GLU A 117 -10.66 -0.11 3.55
C GLU A 117 -10.35 1.29 4.12
N GLY A 118 -10.90 2.33 3.50
CA GLY A 118 -10.80 3.70 4.00
C GLY A 118 -11.66 3.89 5.25
N LEU A 119 -11.16 4.65 6.23
CA LEU A 119 -11.82 4.87 7.51
C LEU A 119 -12.39 6.29 7.66
N GLU A 120 -12.04 7.22 6.77
CA GLU A 120 -12.38 8.64 6.90
C GLU A 120 -13.52 9.02 5.95
N LYS A 121 -14.71 9.25 6.53
CA LYS A 121 -15.89 9.75 5.80
C LYS A 121 -15.56 11.07 5.09
N GLY A 122 -15.89 11.17 3.80
CA GLY A 122 -15.63 12.37 3.01
C GLY A 122 -14.19 12.51 2.50
N ILE A 123 -13.25 11.67 2.96
CA ILE A 123 -11.87 11.64 2.48
C ILE A 123 -11.64 10.39 1.63
N ASN A 124 -11.74 9.20 2.22
CA ASN A 124 -11.47 7.93 1.55
C ASN A 124 -12.56 6.85 1.79
N LYS A 125 -13.67 7.26 2.42
CA LYS A 125 -14.89 6.49 2.65
C LYS A 125 -16.11 7.29 2.21
N GLY A 126 -16.93 6.72 1.33
CA GLY A 126 -18.13 7.38 0.79
C GLY A 126 -18.23 7.38 -0.74
N ARG A 127 -19.37 7.85 -1.26
CA ARG A 127 -19.68 7.82 -2.70
C ARG A 127 -18.59 8.52 -3.52
N GLY A 128 -18.09 7.84 -4.55
CA GLY A 128 -17.08 8.39 -5.47
C GLY A 128 -15.67 8.47 -4.91
N ILE A 129 -15.43 8.11 -3.64
CA ILE A 129 -14.10 8.18 -3.00
C ILE A 129 -13.71 6.93 -2.19
N ASP A 130 -14.63 5.98 -2.03
CA ASP A 130 -14.47 4.82 -1.18
C ASP A 130 -13.32 3.89 -1.63
N SER A 131 -12.27 3.79 -0.81
CA SER A 131 -11.08 2.99 -1.13
C SER A 131 -11.39 1.50 -1.28
N TYR A 132 -12.36 0.98 -0.52
CA TYR A 132 -12.72 -0.44 -0.60
C TYR A 132 -13.41 -0.77 -1.92
N ARG A 133 -14.33 0.09 -2.37
CA ARG A 133 -15.00 -0.02 -3.68
C ARG A 133 -14.04 0.21 -4.84
N ARG A 134 -13.06 1.11 -4.67
CA ARG A 134 -11.97 1.37 -5.64
C ARG A 134 -10.94 0.23 -5.72
N LEU A 135 -11.09 -0.82 -4.92
CA LEU A 135 -10.21 -1.99 -4.89
C LEU A 135 -8.74 -1.64 -4.56
N ILE A 136 -8.54 -0.70 -3.64
CA ILE A 136 -7.20 -0.25 -3.25
C ILE A 136 -6.48 -1.34 -2.44
N TYR A 137 -5.21 -1.58 -2.75
CA TYR A 137 -4.34 -2.48 -2.00
C TYR A 137 -2.87 -2.09 -2.10
N ILE A 138 -2.07 -2.52 -1.12
CA ILE A 138 -0.61 -2.61 -1.24
C ILE A 138 -0.28 -3.98 -1.83
N HIS A 139 0.63 -4.03 -2.80
CA HIS A 139 1.03 -5.27 -3.45
C HIS A 139 2.51 -5.31 -3.83
N GLY A 140 3.00 -6.49 -4.18
CA GLY A 140 4.28 -6.66 -4.87
C GLY A 140 4.19 -6.37 -6.37
N THR A 141 5.33 -6.06 -6.97
CA THR A 141 5.55 -5.92 -8.42
C THR A 141 6.72 -6.83 -8.83
N PRO A 142 6.77 -7.36 -10.06
CA PRO A 142 7.98 -7.99 -10.56
C PRO A 142 9.11 -7.00 -10.90
N GLU A 143 8.83 -5.70 -10.98
CA GLU A 143 9.78 -4.65 -11.41
C GLU A 143 10.47 -4.01 -10.20
N GLU A 144 11.11 -4.83 -9.36
CA GLU A 144 11.70 -4.38 -8.09
C GLU A 144 12.76 -3.29 -8.26
N GLY A 145 13.51 -3.28 -9.37
CA GLY A 145 14.50 -2.24 -9.66
C GLY A 145 13.94 -0.87 -10.03
N LEU A 146 12.60 -0.76 -10.22
CA LEU A 146 11.88 0.50 -10.43
C LEU A 146 11.15 1.00 -9.17
N ILE A 147 11.20 0.26 -8.06
CA ILE A 147 10.53 0.69 -6.83
C ILE A 147 11.21 1.96 -6.30
N GLY A 148 10.40 2.99 -6.03
CA GLY A 148 10.86 4.31 -5.63
C GLY A 148 10.64 5.39 -6.70
N THR A 149 10.26 5.00 -7.92
CA THR A 149 9.88 5.92 -8.99
C THR A 149 8.40 5.72 -9.35
N PRO A 150 7.53 6.72 -9.06
CA PRO A 150 6.14 6.75 -9.52
C PRO A 150 5.98 6.81 -11.03
#